data_AF-A0A928JH37-F1
#
_entry.id   AF-A0A928JH37-F1
#
_cell.length_a   1.000
_cell.length_b   1.000
_cell.length_c   1.000
_cell.angle_alpha   90.00
_cell.angle_beta   90.00
_cell.angle_gamma   90.00
#
_symmetry.space_group_name_H-M   'P 1'
#
loop_
_entity.id
_entity.type
_entity.pdbx_description
1 polymer ?
#
loop_
_entity_poly.entity_id
_entity_poly.type
_entity_poly.pdbx_seq_one_letter_code
_entity_poly.pdbx_strand_id
1 'polypeptide(L)'
;MNRTKGRLLNAVLIILSAGLLASAVTLAVLYRAAAASLVSAAEEREAMSLRLSELNTELSGLGDEIEALESEKKAAESEAYEKALKIDGLESMIELLEDAQKGMTETNGQLSARLKEANRMADSLRSDVDALTKKIGLQTEKVNALRARSDELKTTVSELEEQLRGANEEIRAWEEAAAPLASPMGQERGEVLSLEIPENPEPADPDDAPVRQEPEQPEMQPDPEPPAEEPLPEPVEENPPEPPEPSTEPGTPPENDLPEPLGPEPGPAEHFDSEPDPEPPPEPLPPPPPVTESTMGETEPVNVLMRYMQNGAPLRWDWISGTNRLTEIYPKLSYYYEDLTTGDTVSYNPDVITYAASLIKVPYLYSVLLEIEAFEAAHEKDADGKIVYGPGEEKYDLDEVWVYDPETMYEEGSGEIMEMEAGISMPVRQLFEYAILYSDNIAWMQIYDRFGYESFYRLMEQLGVQGTEVDFMDLTARDCGKIMKDVYRYFALGSEYALWMQNLMSRSKYGHLIADHYPGILVCHKYGWDTESYHDMALVYDEHPYILVIMTDYEDGGATAAQYFSDVVSMTKVIHATNH
;
A
#
# COMPACT_ATOMS: atom_id res chain seq x y z
N MET A 1 127.26 -19.02 -90.63
CA MET A 1 125.81 -19.31 -90.72
C MET A 1 125.19 -19.87 -89.42
N ASN A 2 125.94 -20.55 -88.54
CA ASN A 2 125.37 -21.16 -87.31
C ASN A 2 125.32 -20.28 -86.04
N ARG A 3 126.11 -19.20 -85.92
CA ARG A 3 126.04 -18.28 -84.76
C ARG A 3 124.82 -17.35 -84.79
N THR A 4 124.30 -17.04 -85.97
CA THR A 4 123.16 -16.13 -86.16
C THR A 4 121.83 -16.81 -85.85
N LYS A 5 121.69 -18.11 -86.17
CA LYS A 5 120.48 -18.90 -85.86
C LYS A 5 120.28 -19.15 -84.36
N GLY A 6 121.35 -19.39 -83.59
CA GLY A 6 121.27 -19.56 -82.13
C GLY A 6 120.93 -18.26 -81.37
N ARG A 7 121.39 -17.11 -81.85
CA ARG A 7 121.01 -15.80 -81.30
C ARG A 7 119.54 -15.45 -81.60
N LEU A 8 119.05 -15.81 -82.79
CA LEU A 8 117.65 -15.63 -83.16
C LEU A 8 116.72 -16.52 -82.30
N LEU A 9 117.10 -17.78 -82.08
CA LEU A 9 116.32 -18.72 -81.27
C LEU A 9 116.26 -18.27 -79.79
N ASN A 10 117.37 -17.82 -79.22
CA ASN A 10 117.39 -17.25 -77.86
C ASN A 10 116.58 -15.95 -77.76
N ALA A 11 116.63 -15.08 -78.76
CA ALA A 11 115.80 -13.88 -78.79
C ALA A 11 114.30 -14.23 -78.86
N VAL A 12 113.92 -15.22 -79.67
CA VAL A 12 112.54 -15.72 -79.76
C VAL A 12 112.08 -16.36 -78.45
N LEU A 13 112.92 -17.16 -77.79
CA LEU A 13 112.63 -17.74 -76.47
C LEU A 13 112.48 -16.68 -75.38
N ILE A 14 113.33 -15.65 -75.38
CA ILE A 14 113.23 -14.53 -74.44
C ILE A 14 111.93 -13.76 -74.69
N ILE A 15 111.58 -13.47 -75.94
CA ILE A 15 110.33 -12.77 -76.31
C ILE A 15 109.11 -13.60 -75.92
N LEU A 16 109.11 -14.92 -76.17
CA LEU A 16 108.03 -15.83 -75.78
C LEU A 16 107.90 -15.93 -74.25
N SER A 17 109.03 -16.02 -73.53
CA SER A 17 109.04 -16.06 -72.06
C SER A 17 108.57 -14.74 -71.44
N ALA A 18 108.96 -13.60 -72.01
CA ALA A 18 108.49 -12.28 -71.60
C ALA A 18 107.00 -12.09 -71.91
N GLY A 19 106.52 -12.61 -73.04
CA GLY A 19 105.10 -12.63 -73.39
C GLY A 19 104.27 -13.47 -72.42
N LEU A 20 104.73 -14.68 -72.08
CA LEU A 20 104.09 -15.54 -71.08
C LEU A 20 104.09 -14.90 -69.68
N LEU A 21 105.19 -14.26 -69.29
CA LEU A 21 105.27 -13.55 -68.01
C LEU A 21 104.32 -12.34 -67.98
N ALA A 22 104.27 -11.56 -69.06
CA ALA A 22 103.35 -10.44 -69.20
C ALA A 22 101.89 -10.91 -69.13
N SER A 23 101.51 -11.97 -69.86
CA SER A 23 100.18 -12.57 -69.79
C SER A 23 99.84 -13.11 -68.40
N ALA A 24 100.79 -13.74 -67.70
CA ALA A 24 100.59 -14.22 -66.34
C ALA A 24 100.38 -13.06 -65.34
N VAL A 25 101.11 -11.95 -65.49
CA VAL A 25 100.93 -10.74 -64.69
C VAL A 25 99.58 -10.09 -64.98
N THR A 26 99.18 -9.95 -66.25
CA THR A 26 97.86 -9.41 -66.62
C THR A 26 96.73 -10.27 -66.06
N LEU A 27 96.86 -11.60 -66.15
CA LEU A 27 95.89 -12.54 -65.58
C LEU A 27 95.81 -12.43 -64.05
N ALA A 28 96.94 -12.28 -63.37
CA ALA A 28 96.98 -12.09 -61.92
C ALA A 28 96.35 -10.75 -61.48
N VAL A 29 96.54 -9.67 -62.25
CA VAL A 29 95.90 -8.37 -62.01
C VAL A 29 94.39 -8.47 -62.22
N LEU A 30 93.95 -9.09 -63.32
CA LEU A 30 92.53 -9.33 -63.59
C LEU A 30 91.88 -10.23 -62.53
N TYR A 31 92.57 -11.28 -62.09
CA TYR A 31 92.10 -12.16 -61.03
C TYR A 31 91.96 -11.43 -59.70
N ARG A 32 92.93 -10.58 -59.33
CA ARG A 32 92.84 -9.75 -58.12
C ARG A 32 91.71 -8.72 -58.20
N ALA A 33 91.51 -8.08 -59.36
CA ALA A 33 90.41 -7.14 -59.58
C ALA A 33 89.05 -7.86 -59.49
N ALA A 34 88.92 -9.03 -60.12
CA ALA A 34 87.71 -9.85 -60.04
C ALA A 34 87.45 -10.34 -58.61
N ALA A 35 88.48 -10.76 -57.87
CA ALA A 35 88.37 -11.15 -56.48
C ALA A 35 87.93 -9.97 -55.59
N ALA A 36 88.46 -8.76 -55.81
CA ALA A 36 88.04 -7.57 -55.09
C ALA A 36 86.58 -7.19 -55.38
N SER A 37 86.14 -7.25 -56.64
CA SER A 37 84.72 -7.07 -56.99
C SER A 37 83.82 -8.14 -56.37
N LEU A 38 84.28 -9.39 -56.29
CA LEU A 38 83.51 -10.46 -55.66
C LEU A 38 83.34 -10.25 -54.15
N VAL A 39 84.39 -9.79 -53.48
CA VAL A 39 84.35 -9.43 -52.05
C VAL A 39 83.40 -8.26 -51.82
N SER A 40 83.51 -7.18 -52.61
CA SER A 40 82.60 -6.02 -52.54
C SER A 40 81.14 -6.44 -52.76
N ALA A 41 80.87 -7.29 -53.74
CA ALA A 41 79.53 -7.81 -54.00
C ALA A 41 79.01 -8.73 -52.87
N ALA A 42 79.90 -9.46 -52.20
CA ALA A 42 79.55 -10.27 -51.04
C ALA A 42 79.19 -9.41 -49.82
N GLU A 43 79.95 -8.34 -49.57
CA GLU A 43 79.67 -7.36 -48.50
C GLU A 43 78.34 -6.62 -48.76
N GLU A 44 78.08 -6.20 -50.00
CA GLU A 44 76.78 -5.60 -50.38
C GLU A 44 75.61 -6.56 -50.20
N ARG A 45 75.81 -7.85 -50.55
CA ARG A 45 74.80 -8.89 -50.34
C ARG A 45 74.51 -9.12 -48.86
N GLU A 46 75.55 -9.13 -48.01
CA GLU A 46 75.41 -9.29 -46.56
C GLU A 46 74.67 -8.09 -45.95
N ALA A 47 75.02 -6.87 -46.35
CA ALA A 47 74.31 -5.66 -45.95
C ALA A 47 72.83 -5.67 -46.37
N MET A 48 72.52 -6.09 -47.60
CA MET A 48 71.14 -6.27 -48.06
C MET A 48 70.39 -7.34 -47.27
N SER A 49 71.05 -8.45 -46.93
CA SER A 49 70.45 -9.53 -46.12
C SER A 49 70.10 -9.05 -44.72
N LEU A 50 70.98 -8.25 -44.10
CA LEU A 50 70.71 -7.67 -42.78
C LEU A 50 69.52 -6.70 -42.86
N ARG A 51 69.49 -5.82 -43.87
CA ARG A 51 68.40 -4.88 -44.07
C ARG A 51 67.06 -5.57 -44.33
N LEU A 52 67.07 -6.68 -45.07
CA LEU A 52 65.89 -7.51 -45.28
C LEU A 52 65.37 -8.10 -43.97
N SER A 53 66.28 -8.58 -43.10
CA SER A 53 65.92 -9.11 -41.79
C SER A 53 65.31 -8.05 -40.87
N GLU A 54 65.86 -6.83 -40.88
CA GLU A 54 65.31 -5.68 -40.14
C GLU A 54 63.89 -5.34 -40.62
N LEU A 55 63.71 -5.18 -41.93
CA LEU A 55 62.41 -4.89 -42.54
C LEU A 55 61.38 -5.98 -42.27
N ASN A 56 61.78 -7.26 -42.26
CA ASN A 56 60.87 -8.35 -41.97
C ASN A 56 60.45 -8.38 -40.50
N THR A 57 61.32 -7.90 -39.59
CA THR A 57 60.99 -7.73 -38.17
C THR A 57 60.04 -6.56 -37.97
N GLU A 58 60.30 -5.41 -38.61
CA GLU A 58 59.39 -4.26 -38.60
C GLU A 58 58.00 -4.62 -39.16
N LEU A 59 57.97 -5.39 -40.26
CA LEU A 59 56.72 -5.83 -40.88
C LEU A 59 55.91 -6.76 -39.94
N SER A 60 56.59 -7.64 -39.21
CA SER A 60 55.94 -8.49 -38.20
C SER A 60 55.35 -7.64 -37.08
N GLY A 61 56.10 -6.67 -36.56
CA GLY A 61 55.60 -5.78 -35.50
C GLY A 61 54.41 -4.93 -35.94
N LEU A 62 54.40 -4.45 -37.18
CA LEU A 62 53.23 -3.76 -37.75
C LEU A 62 52.03 -4.69 -37.90
N GLY A 63 52.25 -5.97 -38.20
CA GLY A 63 51.19 -6.97 -38.24
C GLY A 63 50.52 -7.14 -36.87
N ASP A 64 51.33 -7.29 -35.82
CA ASP A 64 50.83 -7.42 -34.44
C ASP A 64 50.06 -6.17 -33.98
N GLU A 65 50.53 -4.97 -34.36
CA GLU A 65 49.87 -3.70 -34.02
C GLU A 65 48.53 -3.53 -34.75
N ILE A 66 48.44 -3.96 -36.01
CA ILE A 66 47.18 -3.97 -36.77
C ILE A 66 46.17 -4.93 -36.13
N GLU A 67 46.58 -6.14 -35.77
CA GLU A 67 45.68 -7.11 -35.10
C GLU A 67 45.16 -6.58 -33.76
N ALA A 68 46.01 -5.91 -32.98
CA ALA A 68 45.61 -5.26 -31.73
C ALA A 68 44.56 -4.16 -31.97
N LEU A 69 44.80 -3.28 -32.95
CA LEU A 69 43.86 -2.19 -33.30
C LEU A 69 42.53 -2.72 -33.85
N GLU A 70 42.55 -3.79 -34.64
CA GLU A 70 41.32 -4.43 -35.11
C GLU A 70 40.49 -5.03 -33.97
N SER A 71 41.16 -5.61 -32.96
CA SER A 71 40.51 -6.11 -31.76
C SER A 71 39.89 -4.98 -30.93
N GLU A 72 40.64 -3.89 -30.71
CA GLU A 72 40.13 -2.71 -29.98
C GLU A 72 38.95 -2.06 -30.69
N LYS A 73 39.03 -1.91 -32.02
CA LYS A 73 37.93 -1.40 -32.85
C LYS A 73 36.66 -2.24 -32.67
N LYS A 74 36.79 -3.57 -32.73
CA LYS A 74 35.63 -4.47 -32.58
C LYS A 74 35.00 -4.37 -31.19
N ALA A 75 35.81 -4.24 -30.15
CA ALA A 75 35.32 -4.01 -28.80
C ALA A 75 34.56 -2.68 -28.68
N ALA A 76 35.12 -1.60 -29.24
CA ALA A 76 34.48 -0.29 -29.26
C ALA A 76 33.16 -0.28 -30.06
N GLU A 77 33.10 -0.99 -31.19
CA GLU A 77 31.86 -1.15 -31.97
C GLU A 77 30.78 -1.91 -31.18
N SER A 78 31.16 -2.94 -30.43
CA SER A 78 30.23 -3.67 -29.56
C SER A 78 29.71 -2.81 -28.42
N GLU A 79 30.58 -2.03 -27.77
CA GLU A 79 30.19 -1.11 -26.70
C GLU A 79 29.27 0.00 -27.22
N ALA A 80 29.56 0.54 -28.42
CA ALA A 80 28.72 1.54 -29.06
C ALA A 80 27.32 1.00 -29.38
N TYR A 81 27.24 -0.25 -29.85
CA TYR A 81 25.96 -0.90 -30.12
C TYR A 81 25.12 -1.10 -28.85
N GLU A 82 25.74 -1.54 -27.75
CA GLU A 82 25.04 -1.68 -26.46
C GLU A 82 24.54 -0.33 -25.93
N LYS A 83 25.33 0.73 -26.09
CA LYS A 83 24.93 2.09 -25.73
C LYS A 83 23.76 2.60 -26.58
N ALA A 84 23.75 2.30 -27.89
CA ALA A 84 22.65 2.67 -28.77
C ALA A 84 21.33 2.01 -28.32
N LEU A 85 21.35 0.73 -27.98
CA LEU A 85 20.17 0.03 -27.44
C LEU A 85 19.67 0.65 -26.12
N LYS A 86 20.58 1.08 -25.24
CA LYS A 86 20.20 1.80 -24.01
C LYS A 86 19.57 3.16 -24.32
N ILE A 87 20.09 3.88 -25.31
CA ILE A 87 19.52 5.17 -25.75
C ILE A 87 18.10 4.96 -26.28
N ASP A 88 17.87 3.99 -27.16
CA ASP A 88 16.53 3.70 -27.70
C ASP A 88 15.52 3.36 -26.58
N GLY A 89 15.96 2.60 -25.58
CA GLY A 89 15.14 2.28 -24.40
C GLY A 89 14.82 3.52 -23.55
N LEU A 90 15.80 4.41 -23.36
CA LEU A 90 15.59 5.67 -22.64
C LEU A 90 14.67 6.62 -23.41
N GLU A 91 14.79 6.71 -24.74
CA GLU A 91 13.89 7.50 -25.58
C GLU A 91 12.44 7.02 -25.46
N SER A 92 12.23 5.69 -25.49
CA SER A 92 10.89 5.09 -25.29
C SER A 92 10.31 5.41 -23.91
N MET A 93 11.14 5.40 -22.87
CA MET A 93 10.72 5.75 -21.50
C MET A 93 10.38 7.24 -21.37
N ILE A 94 11.12 8.11 -22.06
CA ILE A 94 10.82 9.56 -22.10
C ILE A 94 9.45 9.79 -22.74
N GLU A 95 9.13 9.13 -23.86
CA GLU A 95 7.82 9.27 -24.50
C GLU A 95 6.66 8.88 -23.56
N LEU A 96 6.81 7.76 -22.83
CA LEU A 96 5.81 7.33 -21.83
C LEU A 96 5.63 8.36 -20.69
N LEU A 97 6.73 8.94 -20.22
CA LEU A 97 6.69 9.96 -19.17
C LEU A 97 6.05 11.27 -19.65
N GLU A 98 6.28 11.67 -20.90
CA GLU A 98 5.64 12.85 -21.50
C GLU A 98 4.12 12.68 -21.61
N ASP A 99 3.66 11.49 -22.03
CA ASP A 99 2.24 11.16 -22.07
C ASP A 99 1.61 11.14 -20.67
N ALA A 100 2.28 10.54 -19.69
CA ALA A 100 1.83 10.56 -18.29
C ALA A 100 1.74 12.00 -17.74
N GLN A 101 2.73 12.84 -18.00
CA GLN A 101 2.73 14.25 -17.59
C GLN A 101 1.55 15.01 -18.19
N LYS A 102 1.22 14.74 -19.45
CA LYS A 102 0.06 15.34 -20.12
C LYS A 102 -1.24 14.92 -19.44
N GLY A 103 -1.41 13.63 -19.14
CA GLY A 103 -2.57 13.11 -18.41
C GLY A 103 -2.74 13.74 -17.02
N MET A 104 -1.65 13.89 -16.26
CA MET A 104 -1.67 14.59 -14.97
C MET A 104 -2.07 16.06 -15.11
N THR A 105 -1.60 16.73 -16.16
CA THR A 105 -1.95 18.15 -16.41
C THR A 105 -3.44 18.31 -16.70
N GLU A 106 -4.02 17.40 -17.48
CA GLU A 106 -5.47 17.37 -17.75
C GLU A 106 -6.27 17.11 -16.46
N THR A 107 -5.85 16.13 -15.66
CA THR A 107 -6.48 15.78 -14.38
C THR A 107 -6.44 16.96 -13.39
N ASN A 108 -5.29 17.62 -13.25
CA ASN A 108 -5.17 18.83 -12.43
C ASN A 108 -6.09 19.96 -12.91
N GLY A 109 -6.27 20.09 -14.23
CA GLY A 109 -7.24 21.03 -14.80
C GLY A 109 -8.68 20.73 -14.36
N GLN A 110 -9.07 19.45 -14.39
CA GLN A 110 -10.40 19.00 -13.96
C GLN A 110 -10.60 19.20 -12.46
N LEU A 111 -9.62 18.83 -11.62
CA LEU A 111 -9.66 19.03 -10.17
C LEU A 111 -9.76 20.52 -9.81
N SER A 112 -9.00 21.38 -10.50
CA SER A 112 -9.09 22.83 -10.31
C SER A 112 -10.48 23.38 -10.66
N ALA A 113 -11.14 22.82 -11.67
CA ALA A 113 -12.50 23.19 -12.03
C ALA A 113 -13.51 22.74 -10.97
N ARG A 114 -13.44 21.48 -10.51
CA ARG A 114 -14.28 20.94 -9.42
C ARG A 114 -14.11 21.73 -8.12
N LEU A 115 -12.89 22.10 -7.76
CA LEU A 115 -12.61 22.93 -6.58
C LEU A 115 -13.26 24.32 -6.68
N LYS A 116 -13.25 24.94 -7.86
CA LYS A 116 -13.94 26.23 -8.08
C LYS A 116 -15.45 26.09 -7.92
N GLU A 117 -16.02 24.99 -8.36
CA GLU A 117 -17.45 24.71 -8.22
C GLU A 117 -17.84 24.45 -6.76
N ALA A 118 -17.08 23.61 -6.05
CA ALA A 118 -17.25 23.35 -4.63
C ALA A 118 -17.21 24.64 -3.79
N ASN A 119 -16.26 25.54 -4.08
CA ASN A 119 -16.18 26.85 -3.41
C ASN A 119 -17.43 27.71 -3.66
N ARG A 120 -17.98 27.71 -4.88
CA ARG A 120 -19.24 28.43 -5.17
C ARG A 120 -20.41 27.85 -4.40
N MET A 121 -20.49 26.52 -4.28
CA MET A 121 -21.54 25.86 -3.49
C MET A 121 -21.40 26.21 -2.01
N ALA A 122 -20.18 26.22 -1.47
CA ALA A 122 -19.91 26.60 -0.09
C ALA A 122 -20.32 28.06 0.21
N ASP A 123 -20.02 28.99 -0.71
CA ASP A 123 -20.44 30.40 -0.58
C ASP A 123 -21.98 30.52 -0.60
N SER A 124 -22.67 29.75 -1.45
CA SER A 124 -24.13 29.71 -1.48
C SER A 124 -24.71 29.18 -0.17
N LEU A 125 -24.21 28.04 0.32
CA LEU A 125 -24.65 27.45 1.59
C LEU A 125 -24.43 28.40 2.77
N ARG A 126 -23.30 29.13 2.79
CA ARG A 126 -23.02 30.12 3.82
C ARG A 126 -24.05 31.25 3.81
N SER A 127 -24.44 31.73 2.62
CA SER A 127 -25.51 32.72 2.47
C SER A 127 -26.86 32.18 2.99
N ASP A 128 -27.18 30.92 2.71
CA ASP A 128 -28.40 30.29 3.19
C ASP A 128 -28.42 30.15 4.72
N VAL A 129 -27.29 29.75 5.32
CA VAL A 129 -27.13 29.68 6.78
C VAL A 129 -27.32 31.06 7.43
N ASP A 130 -26.75 32.13 6.85
CA ASP A 130 -26.93 33.50 7.34
C ASP A 130 -28.41 33.93 7.29
N ALA A 131 -29.11 33.58 6.20
CA ALA A 131 -30.54 33.86 6.04
C ALA A 131 -31.39 33.11 7.07
N LEU A 132 -31.10 31.83 7.30
CA LEU A 132 -31.77 31.01 8.31
C LEU A 132 -31.51 31.53 9.72
N THR A 133 -30.28 31.91 10.02
CA THR A 133 -29.90 32.50 11.33
C THR A 133 -30.72 33.76 11.62
N LYS A 134 -30.89 34.64 10.61
CA LYS A 134 -31.74 35.82 10.74
C LYS A 134 -33.21 35.46 10.99
N LYS A 135 -33.74 34.44 10.31
CA LYS A 135 -35.11 33.96 10.50
C LYS A 135 -35.31 33.39 11.91
N ILE A 136 -34.35 32.63 12.43
CA ILE A 136 -34.36 32.09 13.80
C ILE A 136 -34.39 33.24 14.83
N GLY A 137 -33.57 34.28 14.62
CA GLY A 137 -33.56 35.47 15.48
C GLY A 137 -34.95 36.12 15.57
N LEU A 138 -35.59 36.35 14.42
CA LEU A 138 -36.94 36.93 14.37
C LEU A 138 -37.99 36.04 15.07
N GLN A 139 -37.90 34.72 14.91
CA GLN A 139 -38.81 33.80 15.61
C GLN A 139 -38.58 33.79 17.12
N THR A 140 -37.32 33.89 17.55
CA THR A 140 -36.97 33.99 18.97
C THR A 140 -37.57 35.24 19.62
N GLU A 141 -37.51 36.39 18.92
CA GLU A 141 -38.15 37.62 19.38
C GLU A 141 -39.67 37.47 19.53
N LYS A 142 -40.33 36.83 18.54
CA LYS A 142 -41.77 36.54 18.61
C LYS A 142 -42.13 35.65 19.80
N VAL A 143 -41.36 34.58 20.03
CA VAL A 143 -41.57 33.67 21.17
C VAL A 143 -41.43 34.42 22.50
N ASN A 144 -40.42 35.28 22.62
CA ASN A 144 -40.22 36.08 23.83
C ASN A 144 -41.38 37.06 24.08
N ALA A 145 -41.89 37.72 23.02
CA ALA A 145 -43.06 38.59 23.13
C ALA A 145 -44.32 37.82 23.56
N LEU A 146 -44.53 36.61 23.02
CA LEU A 146 -45.65 35.74 23.41
C LEU A 146 -45.54 35.28 24.87
N ARG A 147 -44.34 34.94 25.35
CA ARG A 147 -44.09 34.59 26.75
C ARG A 147 -44.42 35.77 27.68
N ALA A 148 -43.94 36.97 27.37
CA ALA A 148 -44.24 38.16 28.16
C ALA A 148 -45.75 38.43 28.25
N ARG A 149 -46.47 38.31 27.13
CA ARG A 149 -47.93 38.43 27.11
C ARG A 149 -48.62 37.34 27.93
N SER A 150 -48.12 36.10 27.89
CA SER A 150 -48.66 35.01 28.70
C SER A 150 -48.55 35.30 30.20
N ASP A 151 -47.43 35.88 30.64
CA ASP A 151 -47.22 36.20 32.06
C ASP A 151 -48.07 37.39 32.52
N GLU A 152 -48.28 38.39 31.66
CA GLU A 152 -49.26 39.47 31.90
C GLU A 152 -50.68 38.91 32.08
N LEU A 153 -51.12 38.03 31.16
CA LEU A 153 -52.42 37.37 31.24
C LEU A 153 -52.59 36.55 32.52
N LYS A 154 -51.57 35.79 32.95
CA LYS A 154 -51.61 35.05 34.23
C LYS A 154 -51.82 35.98 35.42
N THR A 155 -51.17 37.14 35.39
CA THR A 155 -51.32 38.15 36.45
C THR A 155 -52.76 38.68 36.47
N THR A 156 -53.31 39.06 35.31
CA THR A 156 -54.71 39.52 35.20
C THR A 156 -55.71 38.45 35.65
N VAL A 157 -55.50 37.18 35.28
CA VAL A 157 -56.35 36.06 35.75
C VAL A 157 -56.31 35.96 37.26
N SER A 158 -55.13 36.05 37.88
CA SER A 158 -54.98 35.97 39.34
C SER A 158 -55.71 37.12 40.05
N GLU A 159 -55.63 38.34 39.51
CA GLU A 159 -56.36 39.50 40.02
C GLU A 159 -57.88 39.33 39.91
N LEU A 160 -58.37 38.82 38.77
CA LEU A 160 -59.80 38.55 38.56
C LEU A 160 -60.31 37.44 39.48
N GLU A 161 -59.53 36.39 39.73
CA GLU A 161 -59.86 35.34 40.70
C GLU A 161 -59.96 35.90 42.14
N GLU A 162 -59.10 36.86 42.51
CA GLU A 162 -59.17 37.54 43.80
C GLU A 162 -60.42 38.44 43.90
N GLN A 163 -60.72 39.21 42.86
CA GLN A 163 -61.94 40.02 42.79
C GLN A 163 -63.20 39.15 42.88
N LEU A 164 -63.23 38.02 42.16
CA LEU A 164 -64.35 37.09 42.18
C LEU A 164 -64.55 36.48 43.58
N ARG A 165 -63.46 36.15 44.27
CA ARG A 165 -63.50 35.67 45.65
C ARG A 165 -64.09 36.70 46.60
N GLY A 166 -63.66 37.96 46.49
CA GLY A 166 -64.21 39.07 47.26
C GLY A 166 -65.71 39.28 46.99
N ALA A 167 -66.12 39.27 45.72
CA ALA A 167 -67.54 39.38 45.35
C ALA A 167 -68.39 38.22 45.90
N ASN A 168 -67.85 37.00 45.88
CA ASN A 168 -68.53 35.83 46.46
C ASN A 168 -68.66 35.92 47.99
N GLU A 169 -67.65 36.45 48.68
CA GLU A 169 -67.71 36.72 50.12
C GLU A 169 -68.76 37.79 50.45
N GLU A 170 -68.85 38.85 49.65
CA GLU A 170 -69.91 39.85 49.77
C GLU A 170 -71.29 39.23 49.58
N ILE A 171 -71.51 38.48 48.48
CA ILE A 171 -72.78 37.79 48.23
C ILE A 171 -73.17 36.92 49.42
N ARG A 172 -72.22 36.14 49.96
CA ARG A 172 -72.46 35.31 51.14
C ARG A 172 -72.84 36.13 52.37
N ALA A 173 -72.22 37.28 52.60
CA ALA A 173 -72.59 38.20 53.67
C ALA A 173 -74.01 38.79 53.46
N TRP A 174 -74.39 39.10 52.23
CA TRP A 174 -75.76 39.50 51.88
C TRP A 174 -76.77 38.37 52.12
N GLU A 175 -76.45 37.13 51.75
CA GLU A 175 -77.28 35.94 51.99
C GLU A 175 -77.45 35.65 53.50
N GLU A 176 -76.38 35.73 54.28
CA GLU A 176 -76.42 35.56 55.74
C GLU A 176 -77.20 36.70 56.43
N ALA A 177 -77.11 37.94 55.92
CA ALA A 177 -77.91 39.08 56.40
C ALA A 177 -79.39 38.98 56.00
N ALA A 178 -79.71 38.33 54.88
CA ALA A 178 -81.06 38.07 54.41
C ALA A 178 -81.72 36.85 55.08
N ALA A 179 -80.92 35.93 55.66
CA ALA A 179 -81.39 34.70 56.31
C ALA A 179 -82.46 34.89 57.42
N PRO A 180 -82.46 35.96 58.25
CA PRO A 180 -83.52 36.18 59.25
C PRO A 180 -84.85 36.67 58.67
N LEU A 181 -84.88 37.11 57.41
CA LEU A 181 -86.06 37.66 56.73
C LEU A 181 -86.85 36.60 55.95
N ALA A 182 -86.35 35.37 55.85
CA ALA A 182 -87.01 34.26 55.17
C ALA A 182 -87.53 33.21 56.20
N SER A 183 -88.70 33.39 56.81
CA SER A 183 -89.98 32.75 56.40
C SER A 183 -91.07 32.88 57.48
N PRO A 184 -92.38 32.62 57.22
CA PRO A 184 -92.99 32.13 55.99
C PRO A 184 -94.15 33.01 55.46
N MET A 185 -94.10 33.37 54.19
CA MET A 185 -95.28 33.63 53.34
C MET A 185 -94.96 32.91 52.03
N GLY A 186 -95.62 31.83 51.65
CA GLY A 186 -97.05 31.76 51.37
C GLY A 186 -97.16 31.51 49.86
N GLN A 187 -97.61 30.30 49.51
CA GLN A 187 -97.83 29.77 48.16
C GLN A 187 -98.19 30.81 47.08
N GLU A 188 -97.44 30.80 45.98
CA GLU A 188 -98.03 30.65 44.64
C GLU A 188 -97.03 29.89 43.76
N ARG A 189 -97.39 28.64 43.45
CA ARG A 189 -96.74 27.75 42.49
C ARG A 189 -97.34 28.01 41.11
N GLY A 190 -96.47 28.05 40.09
CA GLY A 190 -96.80 27.99 38.66
C GLY A 190 -95.93 29.01 37.92
N GLU A 191 -95.02 28.67 37.02
CA GLU A 191 -94.81 27.49 36.19
C GLU A 191 -93.29 27.30 36.02
N VAL A 192 -92.81 26.06 36.15
CA VAL A 192 -91.43 25.69 35.82
C VAL A 192 -91.48 25.04 34.44
N LEU A 193 -90.94 25.74 33.44
CA LEU A 193 -90.57 25.15 32.16
C LEU A 193 -89.35 24.26 32.40
N SER A 194 -89.60 22.96 32.42
CA SER A 194 -88.63 21.88 32.38
C SER A 194 -87.80 21.94 31.11
N LEU A 195 -86.48 22.07 31.22
CA LEU A 195 -85.54 21.59 30.20
C LEU A 195 -84.31 21.00 30.89
N GLU A 196 -83.98 19.80 30.42
CA GLU A 196 -83.10 18.81 31.01
C GLU A 196 -81.62 19.23 31.02
N ILE A 197 -80.91 18.73 32.03
CA ILE A 197 -79.45 18.74 32.12
C ILE A 197 -78.94 17.59 31.24
N PRO A 198 -78.03 17.80 30.27
CA PRO A 198 -77.26 16.72 29.70
C PRO A 198 -76.06 16.41 30.60
N GLU A 199 -75.84 15.12 30.81
CA GLU A 199 -74.69 14.53 31.48
C GLU A 199 -73.35 14.91 30.81
N ASN A 200 -72.31 14.93 31.64
CA ASN A 200 -70.91 15.09 31.27
C ASN A 200 -70.44 13.98 30.31
N PRO A 201 -69.78 14.26 29.18
CA PRO A 201 -69.13 13.20 28.41
C PRO A 201 -67.75 12.83 28.98
N GLU A 202 -67.45 11.54 28.90
CA GLU A 202 -66.15 10.89 29.15
C GLU A 202 -65.00 11.49 28.30
N PRO A 203 -63.72 11.25 28.68
CA PRO A 203 -62.58 11.74 27.91
C PRO A 203 -62.47 11.01 26.57
N ALA A 204 -62.23 11.77 25.49
CA ALA A 204 -62.04 11.25 24.14
C ALA A 204 -60.58 10.79 23.89
N ASP A 205 -60.50 9.74 23.08
CA ASP A 205 -59.35 9.04 22.48
C ASP A 205 -58.44 9.98 21.63
N PRO A 206 -57.11 9.78 21.52
CA PRO A 206 -56.20 10.73 20.85
C PRO A 206 -56.22 10.72 19.31
N ASP A 207 -57.01 9.89 18.63
CA ASP A 207 -56.85 9.60 17.20
C ASP A 207 -57.83 10.29 16.23
N ASP A 208 -58.58 11.32 16.66
CA ASP A 208 -59.50 12.05 15.77
C ASP A 208 -59.26 13.58 15.79
N ALA A 209 -58.26 14.03 15.04
CA ALA A 209 -58.02 15.45 14.74
C ALA A 209 -58.31 15.75 13.25
N PRO A 210 -59.23 16.67 12.91
CA PRO A 210 -59.44 17.08 11.52
C PRO A 210 -58.40 18.11 11.06
N VAL A 211 -57.89 17.87 9.86
CA VAL A 211 -57.03 18.76 9.06
C VAL A 211 -57.64 20.16 8.97
N ARG A 212 -56.90 21.19 9.41
CA ARG A 212 -57.23 22.60 9.16
C ARG A 212 -56.44 23.12 7.96
N GLN A 213 -57.19 23.67 7.00
CA GLN A 213 -56.71 24.42 5.84
C GLN A 213 -55.99 25.72 6.26
N GLU A 214 -54.85 26.00 5.63
CA GLU A 214 -54.13 27.27 5.74
C GLU A 214 -54.81 28.40 4.93
N PRO A 215 -54.65 29.67 5.33
CA PRO A 215 -55.29 30.80 4.64
C PRO A 215 -54.46 31.32 3.45
N GLU A 216 -55.18 31.69 2.39
CA GLU A 216 -54.69 32.33 1.17
C GLU A 216 -54.00 33.69 1.43
N GLN A 217 -52.92 33.96 0.68
CA GLN A 217 -52.27 35.27 0.49
C GLN A 217 -52.28 35.64 -1.02
N PRO A 218 -52.15 36.94 -1.37
CA PRO A 218 -52.86 37.54 -2.51
C PRO A 218 -52.14 37.44 -3.87
N GLU A 219 -52.93 37.59 -4.94
CA GLU A 219 -52.55 37.59 -6.37
C GLU A 219 -51.40 38.57 -6.70
N MET A 220 -50.33 38.05 -7.33
CA MET A 220 -49.43 38.81 -8.21
C MET A 220 -49.43 38.17 -9.61
N GLN A 221 -49.40 39.04 -10.62
CA GLN A 221 -49.54 38.74 -12.05
C GLN A 221 -48.43 37.81 -12.60
N PRO A 222 -48.68 37.04 -13.67
CA PRO A 222 -47.72 36.09 -14.22
C PRO A 222 -46.66 36.79 -15.09
N ASP A 223 -45.39 36.47 -14.85
CA ASP A 223 -44.29 36.66 -15.79
C ASP A 223 -44.24 35.49 -16.81
N PRO A 224 -43.66 35.68 -18.01
CA PRO A 224 -43.92 34.82 -19.17
C PRO A 224 -43.20 33.46 -19.14
N GLU A 225 -43.85 32.45 -19.73
CA GLU A 225 -43.39 31.06 -19.86
C GLU A 225 -42.01 30.92 -20.53
N PRO A 226 -41.11 30.05 -20.01
CA PRO A 226 -39.98 29.52 -20.77
C PRO A 226 -40.45 28.44 -21.77
N PRO A 227 -39.71 28.19 -22.87
CA PRO A 227 -40.19 27.33 -23.96
C PRO A 227 -40.25 25.85 -23.54
N ALA A 228 -41.23 25.14 -24.10
CA ALA A 228 -41.49 23.72 -23.87
C ALA A 228 -40.28 22.84 -24.24
N GLU A 229 -39.83 22.04 -23.28
CA GLU A 229 -39.02 20.84 -23.56
C GLU A 229 -39.96 19.70 -23.98
N GLU A 230 -39.61 19.04 -25.08
CA GLU A 230 -40.34 17.92 -25.67
C GLU A 230 -40.37 16.71 -24.72
N PRO A 231 -41.49 15.95 -24.68
CA PRO A 231 -41.57 14.76 -23.82
C PRO A 231 -40.66 13.65 -24.37
N LEU A 232 -39.77 13.15 -23.51
CA LEU A 232 -39.02 11.92 -23.72
C LEU A 232 -39.99 10.72 -23.84
N PRO A 233 -39.76 9.77 -24.77
CA PRO A 233 -40.66 8.64 -24.98
C PRO A 233 -40.58 7.64 -23.80
N GLU A 234 -41.75 7.10 -23.42
CA GLU A 234 -41.88 6.03 -22.42
C GLU A 234 -41.09 4.77 -22.81
N PRO A 235 -40.51 4.03 -21.84
CA PRO A 235 -39.78 2.80 -22.13
C PRO A 235 -40.74 1.69 -22.56
N VAL A 236 -40.39 1.02 -23.66
CA VAL A 236 -41.08 -0.17 -24.17
C VAL A 236 -40.75 -1.34 -23.24
N GLU A 237 -41.77 -1.98 -22.67
CA GLU A 237 -41.65 -3.31 -22.04
C GLU A 237 -41.23 -4.33 -23.11
N GLU A 238 -39.95 -4.72 -23.11
CA GLU A 238 -39.51 -5.93 -23.79
C GLU A 238 -39.70 -7.14 -22.86
N ASN A 239 -40.60 -8.05 -23.26
CA ASN A 239 -40.79 -9.33 -22.59
C ASN A 239 -39.47 -10.15 -22.61
N PRO A 240 -39.13 -10.87 -21.53
CA PRO A 240 -37.98 -11.76 -21.52
C PRO A 240 -38.20 -12.94 -22.49
N PRO A 241 -37.14 -13.42 -23.18
CA PRO A 241 -37.27 -14.56 -24.09
C PRO A 241 -37.51 -15.86 -23.30
N GLU A 242 -38.43 -16.69 -23.81
CA GLU A 242 -38.72 -18.04 -23.30
C GLU A 242 -37.48 -18.96 -23.34
N PRO A 243 -37.34 -19.91 -22.38
CA PRO A 243 -36.24 -20.86 -22.36
C PRO A 243 -36.42 -21.93 -23.47
N PRO A 244 -35.34 -22.35 -24.15
CA PRO A 244 -35.45 -23.43 -25.13
C PRO A 244 -35.58 -24.80 -24.44
N GLU A 245 -36.56 -25.59 -24.91
CA GLU A 245 -36.71 -27.02 -24.60
C GLU A 245 -35.59 -27.90 -25.23
N PRO A 246 -35.35 -29.12 -24.71
CA PRO A 246 -34.09 -29.85 -24.91
C PRO A 246 -34.06 -30.67 -26.21
N SER A 247 -32.94 -30.63 -26.95
CA SER A 247 -32.70 -31.60 -28.03
C SER A 247 -31.25 -32.10 -28.10
N THR A 248 -31.09 -33.38 -27.76
CA THR A 248 -30.27 -34.40 -28.46
C THR A 248 -28.76 -34.19 -28.57
N GLU A 249 -28.01 -35.04 -27.83
CA GLU A 249 -26.74 -35.64 -28.28
C GLU A 249 -26.84 -36.15 -29.74
N PRO A 250 -25.79 -36.13 -30.58
CA PRO A 250 -24.54 -36.88 -30.30
C PRO A 250 -23.22 -36.36 -30.90
N GLY A 251 -22.10 -36.89 -30.41
CA GLY A 251 -20.91 -37.14 -31.25
C GLY A 251 -19.57 -36.57 -30.77
N THR A 252 -18.72 -37.46 -30.25
CA THR A 252 -17.27 -37.32 -30.05
C THR A 252 -16.49 -36.86 -31.30
N PRO A 253 -15.42 -36.06 -31.13
CA PRO A 253 -14.20 -36.14 -31.94
C PRO A 253 -12.91 -36.13 -31.06
N PRO A 254 -11.70 -36.39 -31.60
CA PRO A 254 -10.80 -37.43 -31.09
C PRO A 254 -9.60 -36.93 -30.25
N GLU A 255 -8.97 -37.92 -29.62
CA GLU A 255 -7.69 -37.88 -28.90
C GLU A 255 -6.56 -37.17 -29.67
N ASN A 256 -5.76 -36.39 -28.93
CA ASN A 256 -4.39 -36.10 -29.30
C ASN A 256 -3.49 -36.10 -28.07
N ASP A 257 -2.44 -36.90 -28.21
CA ASP A 257 -1.32 -37.22 -27.31
C ASP A 257 -0.65 -36.02 -26.62
N LEU A 258 -0.40 -36.14 -25.30
CA LEU A 258 0.82 -35.67 -24.62
C LEU A 258 1.08 -36.52 -23.35
N PRO A 259 2.36 -36.67 -22.91
CA PRO A 259 2.88 -37.92 -22.34
C PRO A 259 2.82 -38.05 -20.80
N GLU A 260 2.82 -39.30 -20.34
CA GLU A 260 2.86 -39.76 -18.94
C GLU A 260 4.13 -39.34 -18.17
N PRO A 261 4.01 -39.06 -16.85
CA PRO A 261 5.12 -39.22 -15.93
C PRO A 261 5.03 -40.57 -15.18
N LEU A 262 6.17 -41.25 -15.19
CA LEU A 262 6.49 -42.49 -14.49
C LEU A 262 6.28 -42.38 -12.96
N GLY A 263 5.51 -43.30 -12.40
CA GLY A 263 5.47 -43.62 -10.98
C GLY A 263 4.86 -45.02 -10.76
N PRO A 264 5.41 -45.87 -9.87
CA PRO A 264 4.91 -47.23 -9.70
C PRO A 264 3.61 -47.25 -8.88
N GLU A 265 2.62 -48.02 -9.36
CA GLU A 265 1.37 -48.30 -8.65
C GLU A 265 1.61 -49.00 -7.29
N PRO A 266 0.88 -48.62 -6.22
CA PRO A 266 0.81 -49.42 -5.00
C PRO A 266 -0.23 -50.56 -5.15
N GLY A 267 0.12 -51.73 -4.62
CA GLY A 267 -0.72 -52.93 -4.60
C GLY A 267 -1.96 -52.82 -3.69
N PRO A 268 -2.84 -53.85 -3.71
CA PRO A 268 -4.20 -53.76 -3.18
C PRO A 268 -4.26 -53.75 -1.65
N ALA A 269 -5.25 -53.01 -1.16
CA ALA A 269 -5.56 -52.75 0.23
C ALA A 269 -5.79 -54.02 1.08
N GLU A 270 -5.09 -54.09 2.21
CA GLU A 270 -5.51 -54.89 3.36
C GLU A 270 -6.15 -53.96 4.41
N HIS A 271 -7.36 -54.33 4.83
CA HIS A 271 -8.08 -53.73 5.94
C HIS A 271 -7.26 -53.77 7.24
N PHE A 272 -7.05 -52.60 7.84
CA PHE A 272 -6.78 -52.46 9.27
C PHE A 272 -7.77 -51.45 9.87
N ASP A 273 -8.72 -51.98 10.63
CA ASP A 273 -9.50 -51.24 11.63
C ASP A 273 -8.56 -50.80 12.76
N SER A 274 -8.36 -49.49 12.91
CA SER A 274 -8.20 -48.78 14.18
C SER A 274 -7.89 -47.31 13.90
N GLU A 275 -8.86 -46.42 14.12
CA GLU A 275 -8.63 -44.98 14.22
C GLU A 275 -7.64 -44.69 15.36
N PRO A 276 -6.57 -43.90 15.16
CA PRO A 276 -5.81 -43.34 16.27
C PRO A 276 -6.58 -42.16 16.87
N ASP A 277 -6.60 -42.09 18.21
CA ASP A 277 -7.12 -40.96 18.97
C ASP A 277 -6.56 -39.61 18.46
N PRO A 278 -7.34 -38.52 18.47
CA PRO A 278 -6.83 -37.20 18.12
C PRO A 278 -5.72 -36.79 19.10
N GLU A 279 -4.58 -36.37 18.57
CA GLU A 279 -3.50 -35.81 19.38
C GLU A 279 -4.02 -34.61 20.19
N PRO A 280 -3.63 -34.47 21.47
CA PRO A 280 -4.00 -33.31 22.25
C PRO A 280 -3.39 -32.03 21.64
N PRO A 281 -4.08 -30.88 21.75
CA PRO A 281 -3.56 -29.62 21.27
C PRO A 281 -2.21 -29.29 21.93
N PRO A 282 -1.29 -28.59 21.22
CA PRO A 282 0.00 -28.23 21.77
C PRO A 282 -0.15 -27.42 23.06
N GLU A 283 0.71 -27.67 24.04
CA GLU A 283 0.68 -26.97 25.32
C GLU A 283 0.87 -25.45 25.12
N PRO A 284 0.10 -24.60 25.84
CA PRO A 284 0.26 -23.15 25.75
C PRO A 284 1.64 -22.71 26.24
N LEU A 285 2.32 -21.89 25.43
CA LEU A 285 3.62 -21.33 25.76
C LEU A 285 3.56 -20.50 27.05
N PRO A 286 4.60 -20.55 27.91
CA PRO A 286 4.61 -19.81 29.16
C PRO A 286 4.60 -18.29 28.91
N PRO A 287 3.88 -17.51 29.74
CA PRO A 287 3.86 -16.06 29.62
C PRO A 287 5.24 -15.45 29.95
N PRO A 288 5.68 -14.40 29.23
CA PRO A 288 7.01 -13.83 29.41
C PRO A 288 7.17 -13.14 30.77
N PRO A 289 8.39 -13.14 31.35
CA PRO A 289 8.69 -12.50 32.62
C PRO A 289 8.55 -10.96 32.57
N PRO A 290 8.45 -10.28 33.73
CA PRO A 290 8.35 -8.82 33.80
C PRO A 290 9.62 -8.14 33.23
N VAL A 291 9.39 -7.15 32.37
CA VAL A 291 10.39 -6.46 31.55
C VAL A 291 11.28 -5.55 32.41
N THR A 292 12.58 -5.82 32.43
CA THR A 292 13.60 -4.79 32.67
C THR A 292 14.28 -4.53 31.33
N GLU A 293 14.05 -3.35 30.74
CA GLU A 293 14.72 -2.97 29.48
C GLU A 293 16.24 -2.98 29.69
N SER A 294 16.91 -3.93 29.05
CA SER A 294 18.36 -4.02 28.94
C SER A 294 18.70 -3.78 27.47
N THR A 295 19.35 -2.65 27.18
CA THR A 295 19.90 -2.42 25.84
C THR A 295 21.17 -3.26 25.70
N MET A 296 21.25 -4.08 24.66
CA MET A 296 22.46 -4.88 24.46
C MET A 296 23.67 -3.97 24.24
N GLY A 297 24.75 -4.26 24.96
CA GLY A 297 26.03 -3.57 24.82
C GLY A 297 26.71 -3.86 23.47
N GLU A 298 27.79 -3.12 23.18
CA GLU A 298 28.59 -3.15 21.95
C GLU A 298 29.27 -4.52 21.67
N THR A 299 28.51 -5.55 21.32
CA THR A 299 29.07 -6.81 20.81
C THR A 299 29.52 -6.64 19.36
N GLU A 300 30.48 -7.44 18.90
CA GLU A 300 30.95 -7.35 17.51
C GLU A 300 29.83 -7.59 16.48
N PRO A 301 28.92 -8.58 16.65
CA PRO A 301 27.78 -8.74 15.75
C PRO A 301 26.87 -7.51 15.69
N VAL A 302 26.57 -6.90 16.85
CA VAL A 302 25.78 -5.65 16.91
C VAL A 302 26.51 -4.52 16.18
N ASN A 303 27.82 -4.37 16.40
CA ASN A 303 28.62 -3.34 15.73
C ASN A 303 28.66 -3.52 14.20
N VAL A 304 28.70 -4.75 13.71
CA VAL A 304 28.63 -5.06 12.26
C VAL A 304 27.29 -4.61 11.69
N LEU A 305 26.17 -4.97 12.34
CA LEU A 305 24.84 -4.53 11.93
C LEU A 305 24.72 -3.00 11.93
N MET A 306 25.19 -2.33 12.98
CA MET A 306 25.10 -0.86 13.08
C MET A 306 25.88 -0.14 11.97
N ARG A 307 27.04 -0.67 11.57
CA ARG A 307 27.80 -0.13 10.42
C ARG A 307 27.08 -0.39 9.10
N TYR A 308 26.46 -1.57 8.95
CA TYR A 308 25.70 -1.92 7.76
C TYR A 308 24.43 -1.05 7.62
N MET A 309 23.73 -0.77 8.72
CA MET A 309 22.61 0.17 8.75
C MET A 309 23.00 1.61 8.37
N GLN A 310 24.23 2.02 8.66
CA GLN A 310 24.69 3.38 8.33
C GLN A 310 25.05 3.53 6.85
N ASN A 311 25.78 2.55 6.28
CA ASN A 311 26.45 2.73 4.98
C ASN A 311 26.33 1.52 4.02
N GLY A 312 25.60 0.48 4.41
CA GLY A 312 25.44 -0.76 3.65
C GLY A 312 24.20 -0.79 2.75
N ALA A 313 23.27 0.15 2.96
CA ALA A 313 22.05 0.23 2.18
C ALA A 313 22.32 0.64 0.73
N PRO A 314 21.59 0.07 -0.24
CA PRO A 314 21.66 0.53 -1.62
C PRO A 314 21.24 1.99 -1.70
N LEU A 315 21.86 2.74 -2.61
CA LEU A 315 21.44 4.12 -2.88
C LEU A 315 20.08 4.10 -3.59
N ARG A 316 19.25 5.08 -3.24
CA ARG A 316 18.01 5.38 -3.97
C ARG A 316 18.14 6.70 -4.68
N TRP A 317 17.31 6.91 -5.69
CA TRP A 317 17.21 8.20 -6.36
C TRP A 317 16.33 9.15 -5.53
N ASP A 318 16.74 10.41 -5.47
CA ASP A 318 15.95 11.48 -4.89
C ASP A 318 16.10 12.76 -5.71
N TRP A 319 15.09 13.61 -5.64
CA TRP A 319 15.09 14.90 -6.34
C TRP A 319 15.93 15.91 -5.59
N ILE A 320 16.85 16.57 -6.30
CA ILE A 320 17.53 17.73 -5.75
C ILE A 320 16.51 18.86 -5.63
N SER A 321 16.16 19.21 -4.40
CA SER A 321 15.19 20.25 -4.07
C SER A 321 15.37 21.53 -4.91
N GLY A 322 14.28 21.97 -5.55
CA GLY A 322 14.28 23.16 -6.40
C GLY A 322 14.87 22.94 -7.80
N THR A 323 15.09 21.70 -8.22
CA THR A 323 15.60 21.36 -9.56
C THR A 323 14.89 20.13 -10.13
N ASN A 324 14.98 19.91 -11.45
CA ASN A 324 14.51 18.70 -12.13
C ASN A 324 15.66 17.68 -12.31
N ARG A 325 16.54 17.55 -11.30
CA ARG A 325 17.69 16.63 -11.37
C ARG A 325 17.59 15.62 -10.23
N LEU A 326 17.80 14.36 -10.58
CA LEU A 326 17.96 13.28 -9.60
C LEU A 326 19.39 13.21 -9.09
N THR A 327 19.53 12.75 -7.85
CA THR A 327 20.79 12.39 -7.21
C THR A 327 20.61 11.08 -6.46
N GLU A 328 21.69 10.31 -6.32
CA GLU A 328 21.71 9.14 -5.47
C GLU A 328 21.95 9.58 -4.01
N ILE A 329 21.14 9.07 -3.10
CA ILE A 329 21.29 9.27 -1.65
C ILE A 329 21.12 7.94 -0.92
N TYR A 330 21.70 7.85 0.29
CA TYR A 330 21.36 6.74 1.17
C TYR A 330 19.92 6.89 1.67
N PRO A 331 19.16 5.79 1.72
CA PRO A 331 17.82 5.82 2.27
C PRO A 331 17.86 6.14 3.78
N LYS A 332 16.76 6.68 4.27
CA LYS A 332 16.49 6.72 5.71
C LYS A 332 16.12 5.32 6.17
N LEU A 333 16.62 4.96 7.35
CA LEU A 333 16.51 3.62 7.91
C LEU A 333 16.20 3.68 9.39
N SER A 334 15.29 2.80 9.80
CA SER A 334 14.98 2.49 11.19
C SER A 334 14.91 0.98 11.38
N TYR A 335 15.45 0.49 12.49
CA TYR A 335 15.50 -0.92 12.83
C TYR A 335 15.17 -1.12 14.31
N TYR A 336 14.42 -2.16 14.60
CA TYR A 336 14.13 -2.59 15.97
C TYR A 336 14.14 -4.11 16.06
N TYR A 337 14.82 -4.62 17.09
CA TYR A 337 14.82 -6.02 17.48
C TYR A 337 14.56 -6.10 18.98
N GLU A 338 13.75 -7.08 19.37
CA GLU A 338 13.51 -7.43 20.77
C GLU A 338 13.39 -8.94 20.95
N ASP A 339 14.21 -9.51 21.82
CA ASP A 339 14.04 -10.87 22.31
C ASP A 339 12.86 -10.91 23.31
N LEU A 340 11.82 -11.69 23.01
CA LEU A 340 10.62 -11.73 23.85
C LEU A 340 10.79 -12.60 25.11
N THR A 341 11.86 -13.38 25.19
CA THR A 341 12.20 -14.18 26.38
C THR A 341 12.97 -13.35 27.40
N THR A 342 13.99 -12.61 26.95
CA THR A 342 14.87 -11.85 27.85
C THR A 342 14.48 -10.37 27.99
N GLY A 343 13.81 -9.81 26.97
CA GLY A 343 13.54 -8.38 26.85
C GLY A 343 14.74 -7.58 26.34
N ASP A 344 15.81 -8.24 25.87
CA ASP A 344 16.97 -7.58 25.31
C ASP A 344 16.65 -6.95 23.94
N THR A 345 17.12 -5.73 23.73
CA THR A 345 16.83 -4.95 22.52
C THR A 345 18.08 -4.53 21.77
N VAL A 346 17.94 -4.41 20.45
CA VAL A 346 18.92 -3.81 19.53
C VAL A 346 18.15 -2.91 18.57
N SER A 347 18.62 -1.68 18.35
CA SER A 347 17.87 -0.71 17.54
C SER A 347 18.76 0.30 16.83
N TYR A 348 18.32 0.78 15.67
CA TYR A 348 18.92 1.87 14.91
C TYR A 348 17.82 2.86 14.52
N ASN A 349 17.98 4.15 14.84
CA ASN A 349 16.95 5.19 14.65
C ASN A 349 15.51 4.78 15.06
N PRO A 350 15.31 4.08 16.19
CA PRO A 350 14.03 3.41 16.48
C PRO A 350 12.86 4.37 16.69
N ASP A 351 13.13 5.63 17.03
CA ASP A 351 12.15 6.66 17.40
C ASP A 351 11.92 7.67 16.26
N VAL A 352 12.44 7.41 15.06
CA VAL A 352 12.15 8.24 13.88
C VAL A 352 10.74 7.94 13.40
N ILE A 353 9.89 8.96 13.40
CA ILE A 353 8.53 8.90 12.87
C ILE A 353 8.61 8.89 11.36
N THR A 354 7.96 7.92 10.73
CA THR A 354 7.94 7.73 9.28
C THR A 354 6.56 7.24 8.87
N TYR A 355 6.14 7.60 7.66
CA TYR A 355 4.95 7.04 7.05
C TYR A 355 5.06 5.51 7.03
N ALA A 356 4.14 4.84 7.71
CA ALA A 356 4.20 3.40 7.96
C ALA A 356 3.70 2.59 6.77
N ALA A 357 3.11 3.24 5.77
CA ALA A 357 2.37 2.58 4.70
C ALA A 357 1.42 1.52 5.30
N SER A 358 1.36 0.34 4.68
CA SER A 358 0.46 -0.72 5.12
C SER A 358 0.85 -1.47 6.40
N LEU A 359 1.94 -1.09 7.10
CA LEU A 359 2.20 -1.63 8.44
C LEU A 359 1.04 -1.32 9.40
N ILE A 360 0.39 -0.15 9.23
CA ILE A 360 -0.73 0.33 10.06
C ILE A 360 -1.94 -0.60 10.06
N LYS A 361 -2.09 -1.44 9.03
CA LYS A 361 -3.26 -2.32 8.89
C LYS A 361 -3.32 -3.35 10.01
N VAL A 362 -2.18 -3.87 10.46
CA VAL A 362 -2.12 -4.84 11.57
C VAL A 362 -2.63 -4.27 12.90
N PRO A 363 -2.09 -3.17 13.45
CA PRO A 363 -2.59 -2.62 14.72
C PRO A 363 -4.05 -2.22 14.64
N TYR A 364 -4.52 -1.71 13.49
CA TYR A 364 -5.92 -1.39 13.29
C TYR A 364 -6.81 -2.64 13.30
N LEU A 365 -6.53 -3.62 12.44
CA LEU A 365 -7.34 -4.85 12.38
C LEU A 365 -7.28 -5.62 13.70
N TYR A 366 -6.13 -5.65 14.37
CA TYR A 366 -5.99 -6.19 15.71
C TYR A 366 -6.95 -5.51 16.70
N SER A 367 -7.01 -4.18 16.72
CA SER A 367 -7.91 -3.44 17.59
C SER A 367 -9.40 -3.72 17.31
N VAL A 368 -9.75 -3.92 16.04
CA VAL A 368 -11.10 -4.27 15.61
C VAL A 368 -11.46 -5.70 16.05
N LEU A 369 -10.54 -6.66 15.92
CA LEU A 369 -10.77 -8.03 16.40
C LEU A 369 -10.95 -8.08 17.92
N LEU A 370 -10.18 -7.29 18.68
CA LEU A 370 -10.40 -7.14 20.12
C LEU A 370 -11.79 -6.57 20.44
N GLU A 371 -12.26 -5.59 19.67
CA GLU A 371 -13.60 -5.03 19.83
C GLU A 371 -14.69 -6.07 19.54
N ILE A 372 -14.55 -6.82 18.44
CA ILE A 372 -15.47 -7.90 18.05
C ILE A 372 -15.51 -8.97 19.13
N GLU A 373 -14.36 -9.44 19.62
CA GLU A 373 -14.30 -10.44 20.69
C GLU A 373 -14.98 -9.96 21.98
N ALA A 374 -14.71 -8.71 22.37
CA ALA A 374 -15.32 -8.13 23.56
C ALA A 374 -16.85 -8.00 23.40
N PHE A 375 -17.31 -7.64 22.20
CA PHE A 375 -18.73 -7.65 21.85
C PHE A 375 -19.28 -9.07 21.97
N GLU A 376 -18.77 -10.04 21.21
CA GLU A 376 -19.29 -11.40 21.19
C GLU A 376 -19.29 -12.10 22.56
N ALA A 377 -18.29 -11.83 23.40
CA ALA A 377 -18.21 -12.38 24.75
C ALA A 377 -19.33 -11.86 25.68
N ALA A 378 -19.87 -10.67 25.39
CA ALA A 378 -20.94 -10.03 26.16
C ALA A 378 -22.35 -10.29 25.60
N HIS A 379 -22.47 -10.85 24.39
CA HIS A 379 -23.75 -10.99 23.69
C HIS A 379 -24.40 -12.36 23.85
N GLU A 380 -25.73 -12.37 23.79
CA GLU A 380 -26.52 -13.61 23.81
C GLU A 380 -26.25 -14.41 22.53
N LYS A 381 -26.16 -15.73 22.70
CA LYS A 381 -26.02 -16.69 21.61
C LYS A 381 -27.29 -17.50 21.47
N ASP A 382 -27.69 -17.79 20.24
CA ASP A 382 -28.80 -18.69 19.94
C ASP A 382 -28.44 -20.16 20.20
N ALA A 383 -29.37 -21.06 19.90
CA ALA A 383 -29.19 -22.50 20.11
C ALA A 383 -28.09 -23.12 19.25
N ASP A 384 -27.72 -22.49 18.13
CA ASP A 384 -26.66 -22.90 17.22
C ASP A 384 -25.32 -22.23 17.55
N GLY A 385 -25.28 -21.39 18.59
CA GLY A 385 -24.09 -20.68 19.05
C GLY A 385 -23.81 -19.38 18.31
N LYS A 386 -24.73 -18.91 17.45
CA LYS A 386 -24.59 -17.64 16.73
C LYS A 386 -25.00 -16.46 17.59
N ILE A 387 -24.36 -15.32 17.38
CA ILE A 387 -24.70 -14.08 18.08
C ILE A 387 -26.11 -13.63 17.67
N VAL A 388 -26.91 -13.27 18.66
CA VAL A 388 -28.21 -12.63 18.44
C VAL A 388 -28.00 -11.12 18.45
N TYR A 389 -27.95 -10.52 17.26
CA TYR A 389 -27.77 -9.08 17.09
C TYR A 389 -29.07 -8.32 17.41
N GLY A 390 -28.94 -7.26 18.22
CA GLY A 390 -29.95 -6.25 18.41
C GLY A 390 -29.99 -5.24 17.24
N PRO A 391 -31.04 -4.40 17.15
CA PRO A 391 -31.12 -3.38 16.11
C PRO A 391 -29.92 -2.41 16.18
N GLY A 392 -29.17 -2.29 15.08
CA GLY A 392 -28.00 -1.40 14.99
C GLY A 392 -26.65 -2.05 15.36
N GLU A 393 -26.62 -3.36 15.66
CA GLU A 393 -25.40 -4.10 16.02
C GLU A 393 -24.78 -4.85 14.84
N GLU A 394 -25.32 -4.67 13.63
CA GLU A 394 -24.96 -5.44 12.44
C GLU A 394 -23.47 -5.26 12.07
N LYS A 395 -22.82 -4.16 12.51
CA LYS A 395 -21.39 -3.94 12.25
C LYS A 395 -20.47 -5.09 12.71
N TYR A 396 -20.90 -5.91 13.66
CA TYR A 396 -20.14 -7.05 14.17
C TYR A 396 -20.43 -8.39 13.47
N ASP A 397 -21.39 -8.43 12.54
CA ASP A 397 -21.65 -9.62 11.73
C ASP A 397 -20.61 -9.76 10.61
N LEU A 398 -19.64 -10.65 10.81
CA LEU A 398 -18.61 -10.93 9.81
C LEU A 398 -19.08 -11.88 8.70
N ASP A 399 -20.22 -12.54 8.87
CA ASP A 399 -20.83 -13.42 7.86
C ASP A 399 -21.78 -12.65 6.94
N GLU A 400 -22.06 -11.37 7.24
CA GLU A 400 -22.78 -10.46 6.35
C GLU A 400 -22.12 -10.44 4.97
N VAL A 401 -22.96 -10.55 3.92
CA VAL A 401 -22.50 -10.51 2.54
C VAL A 401 -22.23 -9.07 2.13
N TRP A 402 -20.97 -8.76 1.89
CA TRP A 402 -20.52 -7.54 1.23
C TRP A 402 -20.48 -7.74 -0.30
N VAL A 403 -20.82 -6.69 -1.05
CA VAL A 403 -20.86 -6.70 -2.53
C VAL A 403 -20.00 -5.57 -3.05
N TYR A 404 -19.08 -5.89 -3.95
CA TYR A 404 -18.16 -4.92 -4.54
C TYR A 404 -18.86 -4.03 -5.58
N ASP A 405 -18.81 -2.72 -5.38
CA ASP A 405 -19.21 -1.72 -6.36
C ASP A 405 -18.02 -0.81 -6.72
N PRO A 406 -17.37 -1.00 -7.89
CA PRO A 406 -16.22 -0.18 -8.27
C PRO A 406 -16.57 1.29 -8.53
N GLU A 407 -17.85 1.65 -8.74
CA GLU A 407 -18.23 3.06 -8.91
C GLU A 407 -18.08 3.86 -7.61
N THR A 408 -18.21 3.20 -6.46
CA THR A 408 -18.24 3.84 -5.15
C THR A 408 -17.14 3.39 -4.21
N MET A 409 -16.54 2.22 -4.44
CA MET A 409 -15.59 1.58 -3.50
C MET A 409 -14.17 1.44 -4.05
N TYR A 410 -13.90 1.90 -5.28
CA TYR A 410 -12.58 1.73 -5.89
C TYR A 410 -11.50 2.51 -5.12
N GLU A 411 -10.43 1.79 -4.77
CA GLU A 411 -9.21 2.34 -4.19
C GLU A 411 -8.03 1.84 -5.02
N GLU A 412 -7.08 2.72 -5.32
CA GLU A 412 -5.85 2.37 -6.05
C GLU A 412 -4.76 1.83 -5.10
N GLY A 413 -3.71 1.24 -5.67
CA GLY A 413 -2.53 0.78 -4.93
C GLY A 413 -2.51 -0.73 -4.71
N SER A 414 -2.29 -1.18 -3.48
CA SER A 414 -2.18 -2.61 -3.16
C SER A 414 -3.56 -3.25 -3.03
N GLY A 415 -3.75 -4.44 -3.60
CA GLY A 415 -4.95 -5.24 -3.45
C GLY A 415 -5.21 -6.16 -4.62
N GLU A 416 -6.18 -7.03 -4.45
CA GLU A 416 -6.68 -7.92 -5.51
C GLU A 416 -8.13 -7.58 -5.86
N ILE A 417 -8.89 -6.98 -4.94
CA ILE A 417 -10.32 -6.67 -5.13
C ILE A 417 -10.51 -5.68 -6.28
N MET A 418 -9.60 -4.72 -6.45
CA MET A 418 -9.68 -3.72 -7.52
C MET A 418 -9.64 -4.33 -8.94
N GLU A 419 -9.13 -5.56 -9.06
CA GLU A 419 -9.06 -6.30 -10.33
C GLU A 419 -10.26 -7.25 -10.52
N MET A 420 -11.16 -7.34 -9.54
CA MET A 420 -12.34 -8.22 -9.60
C MET A 420 -13.50 -7.58 -10.35
N GLU A 421 -14.39 -8.42 -10.86
CA GLU A 421 -15.61 -7.97 -11.53
C GLU A 421 -16.57 -7.27 -10.56
N ALA A 422 -17.23 -6.22 -11.04
CA ALA A 422 -18.29 -5.53 -10.32
C ALA A 422 -19.39 -6.52 -9.89
N GLY A 423 -19.89 -6.36 -8.67
CA GLY A 423 -20.94 -7.20 -8.10
C GLY A 423 -20.46 -8.52 -7.50
N ILE A 424 -19.14 -8.79 -7.45
CA ILE A 424 -18.64 -9.93 -6.69
C ILE A 424 -19.03 -9.78 -5.22
N SER A 425 -19.45 -10.89 -4.61
CA SER A 425 -19.95 -10.91 -3.23
C SER A 425 -19.11 -11.83 -2.35
N MET A 426 -18.77 -11.39 -1.15
CA MET A 426 -18.03 -12.17 -0.16
C MET A 426 -18.47 -11.78 1.26
N PRO A 427 -18.32 -12.67 2.26
CA PRO A 427 -18.57 -12.27 3.64
C PRO A 427 -17.57 -11.19 4.07
N VAL A 428 -17.99 -10.28 4.96
CA VAL A 428 -17.13 -9.24 5.54
C VAL A 428 -15.84 -9.82 6.13
N ARG A 429 -15.89 -11.04 6.68
CA ARG A 429 -14.72 -11.81 7.12
C ARG A 429 -13.60 -11.86 6.09
N GLN A 430 -13.93 -12.05 4.80
CA GLN A 430 -12.92 -12.11 3.73
C GLN A 430 -12.21 -10.78 3.54
N LEU A 431 -12.84 -9.63 3.82
CA LEU A 431 -12.17 -8.34 3.74
C LEU A 431 -10.97 -8.26 4.70
N PHE A 432 -11.07 -8.84 5.90
CA PHE A 432 -9.93 -8.92 6.83
C PHE A 432 -8.81 -9.78 6.25
N GLU A 433 -9.16 -10.89 5.60
CA GLU A 433 -8.20 -11.76 4.91
C GLU A 433 -7.48 -10.98 3.80
N TYR A 434 -8.22 -10.25 2.96
CA TYR A 434 -7.64 -9.45 1.89
C TYR A 434 -6.74 -8.32 2.40
N ALA A 435 -7.16 -7.63 3.46
CA ALA A 435 -6.38 -6.57 4.07
C ALA A 435 -5.06 -7.07 4.70
N ILE A 436 -5.01 -8.30 5.23
CA ILE A 436 -3.79 -8.87 5.83
C ILE A 436 -2.92 -9.57 4.78
N LEU A 437 -3.51 -10.43 3.94
CA LEU A 437 -2.76 -11.25 2.98
C LEU A 437 -2.21 -10.45 1.81
N TYR A 438 -3.04 -9.58 1.25
CA TYR A 438 -2.76 -8.85 0.01
C TYR A 438 -2.56 -7.36 0.23
N SER A 439 -2.69 -6.91 1.49
CA SER A 439 -2.65 -5.49 1.83
C SER A 439 -3.68 -4.67 1.08
N ASP A 440 -4.84 -5.27 0.81
CA ASP A 440 -5.88 -4.70 -0.05
C ASP A 440 -6.43 -3.37 0.50
N ASN A 441 -6.43 -2.34 -0.34
CA ASN A 441 -6.86 -0.99 0.01
C ASN A 441 -8.38 -0.84 0.05
N ILE A 442 -9.10 -1.55 -0.82
CA ILE A 442 -10.57 -1.58 -0.81
C ILE A 442 -11.02 -2.26 0.48
N ALA A 443 -10.51 -3.47 0.75
CA ALA A 443 -10.86 -4.21 1.96
C ALA A 443 -10.54 -3.42 3.24
N TRP A 444 -9.37 -2.76 3.27
CA TRP A 444 -9.00 -1.85 4.34
C TRP A 444 -10.02 -0.73 4.54
N MET A 445 -10.40 -0.01 3.48
CA MET A 445 -11.32 1.11 3.58
C MET A 445 -12.71 0.67 4.02
N GLN A 446 -13.19 -0.48 3.54
CA GLN A 446 -14.49 -1.02 3.95
C GLN A 446 -14.53 -1.40 5.43
N ILE A 447 -13.45 -1.96 5.97
CA ILE A 447 -13.36 -2.24 7.41
C ILE A 447 -13.23 -0.91 8.18
N TYR A 448 -12.42 0.02 7.68
CA TYR A 448 -12.22 1.33 8.29
C TYR A 448 -13.55 2.11 8.44
N ASP A 449 -14.34 2.19 7.37
CA ASP A 449 -15.64 2.87 7.36
C ASP A 449 -16.66 2.20 8.29
N ARG A 450 -16.60 0.87 8.40
CA ARG A 450 -17.52 0.07 9.23
C ARG A 450 -17.25 0.20 10.73
N PHE A 451 -15.98 0.18 11.14
CA PHE A 451 -15.60 0.14 12.55
C PHE A 451 -15.12 1.48 13.11
N GLY A 452 -14.72 2.42 12.25
CA GLY A 452 -14.17 3.71 12.66
C GLY A 452 -12.82 3.56 13.38
N TYR A 453 -12.44 4.54 14.19
CA TYR A 453 -11.07 4.67 14.71
C TYR A 453 -10.97 4.59 16.25
N GLU A 454 -12.08 4.52 16.98
CA GLU A 454 -12.08 4.66 18.44
C GLU A 454 -11.28 3.56 19.15
N SER A 455 -11.51 2.30 18.76
CA SER A 455 -10.80 1.15 19.33
C SER A 455 -9.31 1.17 18.98
N PHE A 456 -8.97 1.63 17.78
CA PHE A 456 -7.59 1.80 17.34
C PHE A 456 -6.84 2.81 18.21
N TYR A 457 -7.33 4.06 18.34
CA TYR A 457 -6.64 5.07 19.15
C TYR A 457 -6.58 4.70 20.62
N ARG A 458 -7.60 4.02 21.16
CA ARG A 458 -7.56 3.50 22.53
C ARG A 458 -6.43 2.49 22.72
N LEU A 459 -6.23 1.60 21.75
CA LEU A 459 -5.11 0.66 21.77
C LEU A 459 -3.77 1.39 21.63
N MET A 460 -3.65 2.35 20.71
CA MET A 460 -2.42 3.12 20.51
C MET A 460 -2.02 3.90 21.77
N GLU A 461 -2.98 4.53 22.45
CA GLU A 461 -2.77 5.21 23.74
C GLU A 461 -2.34 4.22 24.84
N GLN A 462 -3.01 3.07 24.95
CA GLN A 462 -2.66 2.03 25.93
C GLN A 462 -1.23 1.51 25.75
N LEU A 463 -0.78 1.36 24.50
CA LEU A 463 0.57 0.92 24.17
C LEU A 463 1.61 2.05 24.21
N GLY A 464 1.17 3.31 24.29
CA GLY A 464 2.06 4.47 24.22
C GLY A 464 2.75 4.61 22.86
N VAL A 465 1.99 4.37 21.77
CA VAL A 465 2.45 4.56 20.39
C VAL A 465 2.53 6.05 20.07
N GLN A 466 3.66 6.49 19.53
CA GLN A 466 3.94 7.92 19.31
C GLN A 466 3.62 8.38 17.88
N GLY A 467 3.87 7.54 16.87
CA GLY A 467 3.69 7.93 15.47
C GLY A 467 2.26 8.41 15.17
N THR A 468 1.26 7.69 15.67
CA THR A 468 -0.16 7.99 15.45
C THR A 468 -0.66 9.26 16.14
N GLU A 469 0.14 9.85 17.04
CA GLU A 469 -0.14 11.17 17.60
C GLU A 469 0.20 12.31 16.61
N VAL A 470 1.07 12.03 15.63
CA VAL A 470 1.44 12.98 14.57
C VAL A 470 0.50 12.86 13.37
N ASP A 471 0.37 11.66 12.83
CA ASP A 471 -0.56 11.33 11.74
C ASP A 471 -1.02 9.87 11.85
N PHE A 472 -2.25 9.56 11.46
CA PHE A 472 -2.81 8.20 11.54
C PHE A 472 -1.92 7.16 10.86
N MET A 473 -1.28 7.52 9.74
CA MET A 473 -0.45 6.61 8.96
C MET A 473 1.01 6.56 9.41
N ASP A 474 1.40 7.27 10.45
CA ASP A 474 2.79 7.36 10.91
C ASP A 474 3.07 6.38 12.06
N LEU A 475 4.23 5.71 12.00
CA LEU A 475 4.76 4.87 13.07
C LEU A 475 6.28 5.06 13.21
N THR A 476 6.80 4.69 14.38
CA THR A 476 8.24 4.46 14.58
C THR A 476 8.55 2.97 14.60
N ALA A 477 9.81 2.57 14.36
CA ALA A 477 10.19 1.16 14.48
C ALA A 477 9.97 0.62 15.90
N ARG A 478 10.12 1.47 16.93
CA ARG A 478 9.78 1.12 18.32
C ARG A 478 8.28 0.92 18.52
N ASP A 479 7.44 1.74 17.88
CA ASP A 479 5.99 1.59 17.96
C ASP A 479 5.54 0.25 17.36
N CYS A 480 6.06 -0.09 16.17
CA CYS A 480 5.87 -1.43 15.58
C CYS A 480 6.30 -2.53 16.55
N GLY A 481 7.42 -2.37 17.25
CA GLY A 481 7.87 -3.28 18.31
C GLY A 481 6.84 -3.47 19.42
N LYS A 482 6.34 -2.37 20.00
CA LYS A 482 5.31 -2.41 21.06
C LYS A 482 4.03 -3.09 20.59
N ILE A 483 3.58 -2.76 19.37
CA ILE A 483 2.39 -3.33 18.73
C ILE A 483 2.56 -4.84 18.55
N MET A 484 3.64 -5.27 17.91
CA MET A 484 3.89 -6.70 17.65
C MET A 484 4.07 -7.50 18.95
N LYS A 485 4.62 -6.89 20.00
CA LYS A 485 4.69 -7.51 21.33
C LYS A 485 3.31 -7.75 21.94
N ASP A 486 2.38 -6.83 21.73
CA ASP A 486 1.00 -7.00 22.21
C ASP A 486 0.24 -8.03 21.36
N VAL A 487 0.42 -8.00 20.03
CA VAL A 487 -0.10 -9.02 19.11
C VAL A 487 0.41 -10.43 19.46
N TYR A 488 1.69 -10.56 19.84
CA TYR A 488 2.26 -11.83 20.31
C TYR A 488 1.53 -12.37 21.56
N ARG A 489 1.23 -11.49 22.51
CA ARG A 489 0.46 -11.86 23.72
C ARG A 489 -0.97 -12.25 23.38
N TYR A 490 -1.58 -11.55 22.43
CA TYR A 490 -2.91 -11.86 21.93
C TYR A 490 -2.95 -13.25 21.29
N PHE A 491 -1.99 -13.58 20.42
CA PHE A 491 -1.86 -14.92 19.84
C PHE A 491 -1.70 -16.02 20.89
N ALA A 492 -1.02 -15.73 22.00
CA ALA A 492 -0.88 -16.67 23.11
C ALA A 492 -2.19 -16.95 23.88
N LEU A 493 -3.23 -16.13 23.73
CA LEU A 493 -4.56 -16.40 24.31
C LEU A 493 -5.29 -17.55 23.61
N GLY A 494 -4.96 -17.81 22.34
CA GLY A 494 -5.51 -18.94 21.57
C GLY A 494 -7.01 -18.82 21.26
N SER A 495 -7.58 -17.62 21.24
CA SER A 495 -8.94 -17.41 20.74
C SER A 495 -9.02 -17.69 19.23
N GLU A 496 -10.23 -17.91 18.72
CA GLU A 496 -10.45 -18.17 17.29
C GLU A 496 -9.91 -17.03 16.41
N TYR A 497 -10.23 -15.77 16.75
CA TYR A 497 -9.74 -14.61 15.99
C TYR A 497 -8.24 -14.40 16.12
N ALA A 498 -7.64 -14.70 17.28
CA ALA A 498 -6.19 -14.63 17.47
C ALA A 498 -5.45 -15.63 16.57
N LEU A 499 -5.89 -16.89 16.56
CA LEU A 499 -5.28 -17.93 15.72
C LEU A 499 -5.55 -17.70 14.23
N TRP A 500 -6.72 -17.15 13.88
CA TRP A 500 -7.03 -16.76 12.52
C TRP A 500 -6.12 -15.63 12.03
N MET A 501 -5.97 -14.54 12.80
CA MET A 501 -5.07 -13.44 12.46
C MET A 501 -3.61 -13.90 12.39
N GLN A 502 -3.17 -14.77 13.30
CA GLN A 502 -1.84 -15.38 13.28
C GLN A 502 -1.62 -16.16 11.96
N ASN A 503 -2.60 -16.98 11.58
CA ASN A 503 -2.55 -17.73 10.32
C ASN A 503 -2.45 -16.81 9.11
N LEU A 504 -3.24 -15.73 9.06
CA LEU A 504 -3.21 -14.77 7.95
C LEU A 504 -1.85 -14.05 7.87
N MET A 505 -1.36 -13.53 9.00
CA MET A 505 -0.05 -12.85 9.04
C MET A 505 1.11 -13.77 8.68
N SER A 506 0.99 -15.08 8.95
CA SER A 506 2.01 -16.07 8.55
C SER A 506 2.07 -16.37 7.06
N ARG A 507 1.07 -15.91 6.30
CA ARG A 507 0.93 -16.13 4.86
C ARG A 507 0.79 -14.81 4.09
N SER A 508 1.09 -13.68 4.74
CA SER A 508 1.04 -12.37 4.09
C SER A 508 2.01 -12.34 2.90
N LYS A 509 1.68 -11.57 1.86
CA LYS A 509 2.59 -11.35 0.72
C LYS A 509 3.88 -10.67 1.19
N TYR A 510 4.87 -10.64 0.29
CA TYR A 510 6.20 -10.05 0.54
C TYR A 510 7.00 -10.75 1.65
N GLY A 511 6.77 -12.06 1.86
CA GLY A 511 7.58 -12.88 2.76
C GLY A 511 9.08 -12.78 2.51
N HIS A 512 9.50 -12.53 1.26
CA HIS A 512 10.91 -12.38 0.87
C HIS A 512 11.64 -11.20 1.53
N LEU A 513 10.95 -10.32 2.25
CA LEU A 513 11.58 -9.27 3.06
C LEU A 513 12.10 -9.83 4.39
N ILE A 514 11.25 -10.53 5.14
CA ILE A 514 11.66 -11.13 6.43
C ILE A 514 11.28 -12.61 6.51
N ALA A 515 10.00 -12.96 6.34
CA ALA A 515 9.47 -14.29 6.67
C ALA A 515 10.14 -15.45 5.91
N ASP A 516 10.36 -15.33 4.60
CA ASP A 516 10.90 -16.42 3.75
C ASP A 516 12.35 -16.77 4.10
N HIS A 517 13.04 -15.92 4.87
CA HIS A 517 14.36 -16.22 5.36
C HIS A 517 14.35 -17.26 6.50
N TYR A 518 13.20 -17.64 7.06
CA TYR A 518 13.08 -18.53 8.21
C TYR A 518 12.42 -19.88 7.85
N PRO A 519 13.10 -20.75 7.07
CA PRO A 519 12.51 -22.00 6.62
C PRO A 519 12.17 -22.91 7.82
N GLY A 520 10.90 -23.33 7.91
CA GLY A 520 10.42 -24.23 8.96
C GLY A 520 10.13 -23.58 10.31
N ILE A 521 10.28 -22.26 10.42
CA ILE A 521 9.90 -21.48 11.61
C ILE A 521 8.66 -20.66 11.25
N LEU A 522 7.68 -20.62 12.17
CA LEU A 522 6.52 -19.77 11.99
C LEU A 522 6.94 -18.30 12.10
N VAL A 523 6.66 -17.50 11.07
CA VAL A 523 6.87 -16.06 11.10
C VAL A 523 5.57 -15.36 10.74
N CYS A 524 5.07 -14.51 11.64
CA CYS A 524 3.90 -13.68 11.38
C CYS A 524 4.37 -12.27 11.05
N HIS A 525 4.07 -11.77 9.86
CA HIS A 525 4.61 -10.48 9.42
C HIS A 525 3.59 -9.63 8.68
N LYS A 526 3.95 -8.36 8.46
CA LYS A 526 3.21 -7.44 7.60
C LYS A 526 4.17 -6.46 6.96
N TYR A 527 4.13 -6.41 5.63
CA TYR A 527 4.87 -5.44 4.84
C TYR A 527 4.11 -4.11 4.69
N GLY A 528 4.85 -3.03 4.40
CA GLY A 528 4.31 -1.75 3.97
C GLY A 528 5.09 -1.24 2.78
N TRP A 529 4.43 -1.05 1.63
CA TRP A 529 5.06 -0.47 0.45
C TRP A 529 4.21 0.68 -0.09
N ASP A 530 4.83 1.85 -0.21
CA ASP A 530 4.26 3.05 -0.80
C ASP A 530 5.41 3.98 -1.25
N THR A 531 5.05 5.16 -1.76
CA THR A 531 5.98 6.26 -2.01
C THR A 531 6.77 6.58 -0.74
N GLU A 532 8.09 6.69 -0.86
CA GLU A 532 9.07 6.87 0.22
C GLU A 532 8.93 5.83 1.36
N SER A 533 8.50 4.59 1.06
CA SER A 533 8.27 3.57 2.10
C SER A 533 8.40 2.14 1.59
N TYR A 534 9.27 1.36 2.22
CA TYR A 534 9.40 -0.07 1.96
C TYR A 534 9.79 -0.81 3.25
N HIS A 535 8.80 -1.26 4.00
CA HIS A 535 8.94 -1.71 5.37
C HIS A 535 8.47 -3.15 5.55
N ASP A 536 8.93 -3.80 6.62
CA ASP A 536 8.34 -5.05 7.12
C ASP A 536 8.51 -5.14 8.65
N MET A 537 7.53 -5.75 9.31
CA MET A 537 7.58 -6.06 10.75
C MET A 537 7.14 -7.49 10.97
N ALA A 538 7.86 -8.21 11.82
CA ALA A 538 7.69 -9.65 11.98
C ALA A 538 7.81 -10.11 13.45
N LEU A 539 7.02 -11.12 13.78
CA LEU A 539 7.17 -11.99 14.94
C LEU A 539 7.74 -13.32 14.47
N VAL A 540 8.95 -13.66 14.92
CA VAL A 540 9.64 -14.91 14.59
C VAL A 540 9.52 -15.86 15.77
N TYR A 541 8.86 -17.00 15.57
CA TYR A 541 8.65 -18.05 16.59
C TYR A 541 9.82 -19.04 16.62
N ASP A 542 11.03 -18.52 16.83
CA ASP A 542 12.21 -19.33 17.14
C ASP A 542 12.09 -19.95 18.55
N GLU A 543 13.04 -20.80 18.98
CA GLU A 543 13.09 -21.34 20.35
C GLU A 543 13.00 -20.23 21.41
N HIS A 544 13.61 -19.08 21.10
CA HIS A 544 13.44 -17.83 21.81
C HIS A 544 12.73 -16.83 20.90
N PRO A 545 11.39 -16.67 20.99
CA PRO A 545 10.66 -15.80 20.07
C PRO A 545 11.17 -14.35 20.12
N TYR A 546 11.15 -13.66 18.98
CA TYR A 546 11.59 -12.27 18.91
C TYR A 546 10.83 -11.46 17.87
N ILE A 547 10.89 -10.14 18.02
CA ILE A 547 10.38 -9.16 17.07
C ILE A 547 11.52 -8.64 16.21
N LEU A 548 11.25 -8.44 14.93
CA LEU A 548 12.12 -7.73 14.01
C LEU A 548 11.30 -6.71 13.19
N VAL A 549 11.75 -5.46 13.18
CA VAL A 549 11.18 -4.37 12.39
C VAL A 549 12.28 -3.73 11.56
N ILE A 550 12.02 -3.56 10.26
CA ILE A 550 12.88 -2.84 9.33
C ILE A 550 12.00 -1.84 8.59
N MET A 551 12.31 -0.55 8.73
CA MET A 551 11.63 0.53 8.02
C MET A 551 12.64 1.31 7.18
N THR A 552 12.30 1.58 5.92
CA THR A 552 13.12 2.37 5.00
C THR A 552 12.30 3.21 4.03
N ASP A 553 12.85 4.34 3.59
CA ASP A 553 12.28 5.13 2.49
C ASP A 553 12.74 4.65 1.09
N TYR A 554 13.27 3.42 0.98
CA TYR A 554 13.68 2.80 -0.28
C TYR A 554 12.48 2.29 -1.09
N GLU A 555 11.72 3.22 -1.68
CA GLU A 555 10.48 2.93 -2.40
C GLU A 555 10.65 2.06 -3.66
N ASP A 556 11.84 2.03 -4.27
CA ASP A 556 12.11 1.30 -5.52
C ASP A 556 11.90 -0.23 -5.39
N GLY A 557 12.01 -0.75 -4.16
CA GLY A 557 11.88 -2.18 -3.88
C GLY A 557 12.83 -3.05 -4.73
N GLY A 558 12.33 -4.19 -5.20
CA GLY A 558 13.03 -5.07 -6.13
C GLY A 558 14.20 -5.86 -5.53
N ALA A 559 14.99 -6.50 -6.40
CA ALA A 559 16.02 -7.46 -5.98
C ALA A 559 17.12 -6.85 -5.10
N THR A 560 17.46 -5.57 -5.33
CA THR A 560 18.47 -4.86 -4.54
C THR A 560 17.97 -4.59 -3.12
N ALA A 561 16.74 -4.10 -2.96
CA ALA A 561 16.14 -3.92 -1.65
C ALA A 561 15.95 -5.26 -0.92
N ALA A 562 15.46 -6.29 -1.63
CA ALA A 562 15.31 -7.63 -1.07
C ALA A 562 16.66 -8.21 -0.58
N GLN A 563 17.75 -7.98 -1.32
CA GLN A 563 19.08 -8.39 -0.87
C GLN A 563 19.53 -7.65 0.39
N TYR A 564 19.22 -6.35 0.50
CA TYR A 564 19.53 -5.58 1.72
C TYR A 564 18.76 -6.12 2.93
N PHE A 565 17.46 -6.39 2.78
CA PHE A 565 16.66 -7.05 3.82
C PHE A 565 17.23 -8.41 4.22
N SER A 566 17.59 -9.25 3.24
CA SER A 566 18.24 -10.54 3.46
C SER A 566 19.53 -10.42 4.29
N ASP A 567 20.37 -9.43 4.00
CA ASP A 567 21.62 -9.19 4.72
C ASP A 567 21.35 -8.76 6.16
N VAL A 568 20.42 -7.82 6.37
CA VAL A 568 19.99 -7.37 7.70
C VAL A 568 19.44 -8.53 8.52
N VAL A 569 18.51 -9.32 7.95
CA VAL A 569 17.93 -10.50 8.60
C VAL A 569 19.03 -11.51 8.98
N SER A 570 20.01 -11.73 8.11
CA SER A 570 21.13 -12.63 8.39
C SER A 570 21.98 -12.14 9.56
N MET A 571 22.24 -10.83 9.65
CA MET A 571 22.96 -10.23 10.78
C MET A 571 22.13 -10.30 12.08
N THR A 572 20.82 -10.06 12.01
CA THR A 572 19.91 -10.21 13.15
C THR A 572 19.92 -11.63 13.71
N LYS A 573 19.90 -12.66 12.86
CA LYS A 573 20.00 -14.06 13.29
C LYS A 573 21.31 -14.36 14.04
N VAL A 574 22.43 -13.78 13.60
CA VAL A 574 23.71 -13.94 14.31
C VAL A 574 23.65 -13.28 15.69
N ILE A 575 23.02 -12.11 15.80
CA ILE A 575 22.80 -11.43 17.08
C ILE A 575 21.92 -12.29 17.98
N HIS A 576 20.78 -12.78 17.47
CA HIS A 576 19.84 -13.62 18.21
C HIS A 576 20.51 -14.90 18.74
N ALA A 577 21.24 -15.61 17.87
CA ALA A 577 21.95 -16.84 18.22
C ALA A 577 23.20 -16.63 19.12
N THR A 578 23.66 -15.39 19.32
CA THR A 578 24.77 -15.12 20.27
C THR A 578 24.24 -14.96 21.70
N ASN A 579 22.93 -14.75 21.86
CA ASN A 579 22.30 -14.53 23.16
C ASN A 579 21.85 -15.81 23.86
N HIS A 580 21.85 -16.93 23.14
CA HIS A 580 21.40 -18.26 23.56
C HIS A 580 22.48 -19.29 23.21
#